data_AF-A0A2V8PCX8-F1
#
_entry.id   AF-A0A2V8PCX8-F1
#
_cell.length_a   1.000
_cell.length_b   1.000
_cell.length_c   1.000
_cell.angle_alpha   90.00
_cell.angle_beta   90.00
_cell.angle_gamma   90.00
#
_symmetry.space_group_name_H-M   'P 1'
#
loop_
_entity.id
_entity.type
_entity.pdbx_description
1 polymer ?
#
loop_
_entity_poly.entity_id
_entity_poly.type
_entity_poly.pdbx_seq_one_letter_code
_entity_poly.pdbx_strand_id
1 'polypeptide(L)' 'MSVLPQAFAAIAAELRTQYLLGYYPTNREHDGTYRKIQVKTSRKDIAIRARPGYRAKTGG' A
#
# COMPACT_ATOMS: atom_id res chain seq x y z
N MET A 1 32.74 16.45 -5.51
CA MET A 1 31.71 16.15 -6.52
C MET A 1 31.54 14.63 -6.65
N SER A 2 30.55 14.04 -6.00
CA SER A 2 29.92 12.78 -6.44
C SER A 2 28.52 12.69 -5.83
N VAL A 3 27.58 13.42 -6.43
CA VAL A 3 26.17 13.45 -6.02
C VAL A 3 25.38 12.20 -6.47
N LEU A 4 26.00 11.33 -7.29
CA LEU A 4 25.37 10.11 -7.82
C LEU A 4 25.20 8.98 -6.78
N PRO A 5 26.24 8.57 -6.01
CA PRO A 5 26.11 7.42 -5.11
C PRO A 5 25.11 7.63 -3.99
N GLN A 6 25.00 8.85 -3.47
CA GLN A 6 24.07 9.20 -2.39
C GLN A 6 22.61 9.23 -2.86
N ALA A 7 22.34 9.73 -4.06
CA ALA A 7 20.99 9.70 -4.64
C ALA A 7 20.50 8.26 -4.86
N PHE A 8 21.36 7.36 -5.36
CA PHE A 8 21.02 5.94 -5.50
C PHE A 8 20.80 5.25 -4.15
N ALA A 9 21.61 5.57 -3.13
CA ALA A 9 21.42 5.02 -1.79
C ALA A 9 20.09 5.46 -1.16
N ALA A 10 19.67 6.72 -1.36
CA ALA A 10 18.39 7.23 -0.88
C ALA A 10 17.19 6.54 -1.57
N ILE A 11 17.25 6.37 -2.90
CA ILE A 11 16.21 5.66 -3.66
C ILE A 11 16.16 4.18 -3.26
N ALA A 12 17.32 3.52 -3.08
CA ALA A 12 17.38 2.14 -2.63
C ALA A 12 16.81 1.95 -1.21
N ALA A 13 17.04 2.92 -0.32
CA ALA A 13 16.44 2.94 1.02
C ALA A 13 14.93 3.14 0.97
N GLU A 14 14.43 3.99 0.07
CA GLU A 14 13.00 4.23 -0.13
C GLU A 14 12.29 2.98 -0.69
N LEU A 15 12.88 2.32 -1.71
CA LEU A 15 12.33 1.10 -2.32
C LEU A 15 12.27 -0.09 -1.36
N ARG A 16 13.12 -0.14 -0.33
CA ARG A 16 13.15 -1.24 0.66
C ARG A 16 11.93 -1.26 1.59
N THR A 17 11.07 -0.23 1.56
CA THR A 17 9.95 -0.09 2.51
C THR A 17 8.56 -0.31 1.90
N GLN A 18 8.46 -1.03 0.78
CA GLN A 18 7.16 -1.52 0.32
C GLN A 18 6.78 -2.81 1.04
N TYR A 19 5.79 -2.71 1.92
CA TYR A 19 5.18 -3.86 2.59
C TYR A 19 3.94 -4.32 1.81
N LEU A 20 3.86 -5.61 1.47
CA LEU A 20 2.65 -6.23 0.96
C LEU A 20 1.80 -6.72 2.14
N LEU A 21 0.60 -6.17 2.28
CA LEU A 21 -0.34 -6.55 3.34
C LEU A 21 -1.54 -7.29 2.73
N GLY A 22 -1.69 -8.56 3.10
CA GLY A 22 -2.88 -9.35 2.80
C GLY A 22 -3.93 -9.19 3.90
N TYR A 23 -5.21 -9.11 3.53
CA TYR A 23 -6.32 -9.18 4.47
C TYR A 23 -7.52 -9.87 3.81
N TYR A 24 -8.42 -10.41 4.64
CA TYR A 24 -9.68 -10.96 4.19
C TYR A 24 -10.79 -9.92 4.40
N PRO A 25 -11.50 -9.50 3.33
CA PRO A 25 -12.61 -8.56 3.49
C PRO A 25 -13.76 -9.23 4.23
N THR A 26 -14.49 -8.43 5.01
CA THR A 26 -15.70 -8.88 5.73
C THR A 26 -16.82 -9.25 4.75
N ASN A 27 -17.01 -8.45 3.70
CA ASN A 27 -17.83 -8.82 2.55
C ASN A 27 -17.00 -9.61 1.53
N ARG A 28 -17.43 -10.85 1.22
CA ARG A 28 -16.79 -11.76 0.25
C ARG A 28 -17.51 -11.87 -1.09
N GLU A 29 -18.59 -11.13 -1.30
CA GLU A 29 -19.37 -11.18 -2.54
C GLU A 29 -18.54 -10.73 -3.73
N HIS A 30 -18.89 -11.19 -4.93
CA HIS A 30 -18.25 -10.79 -6.19
C HIS A 30 -19.23 -9.94 -7.02
N ASP A 31 -19.59 -8.80 -6.44
CA ASP A 31 -20.68 -7.91 -6.85
C ASP A 31 -20.20 -6.71 -7.69
N GLY A 32 -18.89 -6.58 -7.94
CA GLY A 32 -18.34 -5.47 -8.70
C GLY A 32 -18.38 -4.11 -7.98
N THR A 33 -18.77 -4.07 -6.69
CA THR A 33 -18.88 -2.82 -5.94
C THR A 33 -17.51 -2.31 -5.49
N TYR A 34 -17.41 -1.00 -5.25
CA TYR A 34 -16.19 -0.40 -4.71
C TYR A 34 -16.12 -0.58 -3.19
N ARG A 35 -14.99 -1.11 -2.72
CA ARG A 35 -14.71 -1.38 -1.31
C ARG A 35 -13.59 -0.48 -0.81
N LYS A 36 -13.94 0.42 0.10
CA LYS A 36 -12.99 1.30 0.78
C LYS A 36 -12.13 0.48 1.75
N ILE A 37 -10.84 0.78 1.80
CA ILE A 37 -9.90 0.20 2.76
C ILE A 37 -9.20 1.32 3.53
N GLN A 38 -8.79 1.05 4.76
CA GLN A 38 -8.00 1.95 5.55
C GLN A 38 -6.92 1.16 6.28
N VAL A 39 -5.66 1.60 6.13
CA VAL A 39 -4.54 1.08 6.89
C VAL A 39 -4.28 2.04 8.06
N LYS A 40 -4.21 1.48 9.27
CA LYS A 40 -3.86 2.21 10.50
C LYS A 40 -2.65 1.54 11.14
N THR A 41 -1.89 2.33 11.88
CA THR A 41 -0.70 1.88 12.61
C THR A 41 -0.71 2.49 14.00
N SER A 42 -0.10 1.80 14.97
CA SER A 42 0.12 2.33 16.31
C SER A 42 1.37 3.21 16.40
N ARG A 43 2.25 3.16 15.39
CA ARG A 43 3.47 3.96 15.35
C ARG A 43 3.15 5.44 15.09
N LYS A 44 3.65 6.32 15.94
CA LYS A 44 3.54 7.76 15.77
C LYS A 44 4.50 8.26 14.68
N ASP A 45 4.19 9.41 14.10
CA ASP A 45 5.05 10.14 13.16
C ASP A 45 5.41 9.38 11.87
N ILE A 46 4.46 8.60 11.33
CA ILE A 46 4.62 7.94 10.03
C ILE A 46 3.53 8.34 9.04
N ALA A 47 3.93 8.58 7.79
CA ALA A 47 3.02 8.80 6.68
C ALA A 47 2.67 7.46 6.02
N ILE A 48 1.39 7.07 6.08
CA ILE A 48 0.90 5.86 5.43
C ILE A 48 0.47 6.21 4.00
N ARG A 49 1.06 5.53 3.00
CA ARG A 49 0.59 5.55 1.61
C ARG A 49 0.02 4.18 1.27
N ALA A 50 -1.28 4.12 1.04
CA ALA A 50 -1.98 2.90 0.65
C ALA A 50 -3.07 3.23 -0.37
N ARG A 51 -3.56 2.21 -1.09
CA ARG A 51 -4.73 2.38 -1.95
C ARG A 51 -5.94 2.74 -1.07
N PRO A 52 -6.81 3.68 -1.48
CA PRO A 52 -8.01 4.04 -0.72
C PRO A 52 -9.11 2.98 -0.76
N GLY A 53 -9.00 2.03 -1.68
CA GLY A 53 -9.97 0.96 -1.89
C GLY A 53 -9.68 0.18 -3.16
N TYR A 54 -10.58 -0.73 -3.48
CA TYR A 54 -10.53 -1.59 -4.66
C TYR A 54 -11.95 -1.91 -5.13
N ARG A 55 -12.10 -2.33 -6.39
CA ARG A 55 -13.38 -2.84 -6.88
C ARG A 55 -13.40 -4.37 -6.71
N ALA A 56 -14.49 -4.91 -6.17
CA ALA A 56 -14.69 -6.35 -6.09
C ALA A 56 -14.66 -6.96 -7.50
N LYS A 57 -14.21 -8.20 -7.62
CA LYS A 57 -14.33 -8.94 -8.88
C LYS A 57 -15.83 -9.14 -9.15
N THR A 58 -16.24 -9.07 -10.41
CA THR A 58 -17.56 -9.56 -10.82
C THR A 58 -17.45 -11.08 -10.99
N GLY A 59 -18.44 -11.83 -10.50
CA GLY A 59 -18.55 -13.26 -10.82
C GLY A 59 -18.49 -13.46 -12.34
N GLY A 60 -17.66 -14.40 -12.78
CA GLY A 60 -17.64 -14.85 -14.17
C GLY A 60 -18.84 -15.72 -14.49
#